data_AF-A0A060C6F8-F1
#
_entry.id   AF-A0A060C6F8-F1
#
_cell.length_a   1.000
_cell.length_b   1.000
_cell.length_c   1.000
_cell.angle_alpha   90.00
_cell.angle_beta   90.00
_cell.angle_gamma   90.00
#
_symmetry.space_group_name_H-M   'P 1'
#
loop_
_entity.id
_entity.type
_entity.pdbx_description
1 polymer ?
#
loop_
_entity_poly.entity_id
_entity_poly.type
_entity_poly.pdbx_seq_one_letter_code
_entity_poly.pdbx_strand_id
1 'polypeptide(L)'
;GERLKTIKAGLLSSEELVASAKRLARLAIRQEGVLTGVPSANLERCHAVALKAAREGMVLLSNKAVLPLKPTDKIALIGHMAADPRYQGAGSSHVNCRGVSTLRELEPNWPYAAGYEKDGSTNDELIAAAVHVAKLSDVAVMVIGLPEAYESEGFDRND
;
A
#
# COMPACT_ATOMS: atom_id res chain seq x y z
N GLY A 1 -15.01 -19.31 31.32
CA GLY A 1 -15.10 -18.78 29.95
C GLY A 1 -16.07 -19.63 29.14
N GLU A 2 -16.66 -19.05 28.11
CA GLU A 2 -17.70 -19.65 27.23
C GLU A 2 -17.43 -21.12 26.85
N ARG A 3 -16.17 -21.46 26.53
CA ARG A 3 -15.73 -22.83 26.20
C ARG A 3 -15.96 -23.88 27.30
N LEU A 4 -15.85 -23.49 28.58
CA LEU A 4 -16.15 -24.38 29.72
C LEU A 4 -17.65 -24.67 29.86
N LYS A 5 -18.50 -23.74 29.42
CA LYS A 5 -19.96 -23.98 29.38
C LYS A 5 -20.31 -24.94 28.25
N THR A 6 -19.66 -24.82 27.08
CA THR A 6 -19.86 -25.70 25.91
C THR A 6 -19.45 -27.15 26.17
N ILE A 7 -18.35 -27.37 26.90
CA ILE A 7 -17.91 -28.71 27.33
C ILE A 7 -18.90 -29.31 28.34
N LYS A 8 -19.34 -28.52 29.32
CA LYS A 8 -20.35 -28.96 30.29
C LYS A 8 -21.71 -29.26 29.64
N ALA A 9 -21.99 -28.62 28.49
CA ALA A 9 -23.19 -28.87 27.69
C ALA A 9 -23.04 -30.04 26.69
N GLY A 10 -21.90 -30.74 26.65
CA GLY A 10 -21.66 -31.88 25.76
C GLY A 10 -21.47 -31.53 24.28
N LEU A 11 -21.42 -30.23 23.95
CA LEU A 11 -21.28 -29.72 22.58
C LEU A 11 -19.83 -29.67 22.09
N LEU A 12 -18.87 -29.93 22.97
CA LEU A 12 -17.46 -30.04 22.66
C LEU A 12 -16.83 -31.13 23.53
N SER A 13 -16.16 -32.10 22.92
CA SER A 13 -15.51 -33.17 23.67
C SER A 13 -14.23 -32.64 24.35
N SER A 14 -13.95 -33.17 25.55
CA SER A 14 -12.69 -32.88 26.24
C SER A 14 -11.49 -33.38 25.44
N GLU A 15 -11.62 -34.50 24.70
CA GLU A 15 -10.55 -34.99 23.82
C GLU A 15 -10.25 -34.02 22.67
N GLU A 16 -11.27 -33.41 22.07
CA GLU A 16 -11.11 -32.44 20.96
C GLU A 16 -10.40 -31.17 21.43
N LEU A 17 -10.76 -30.66 22.62
CA LEU A 17 -10.07 -29.53 23.23
C LEU A 17 -8.61 -29.87 23.53
N VAL A 18 -8.35 -31.02 24.14
CA VAL A 18 -6.99 -31.47 24.46
C VAL A 18 -6.17 -31.68 23.19
N ALA A 19 -6.75 -32.22 22.12
CA ALA A 19 -6.09 -32.39 20.84
C ALA A 19 -5.71 -31.04 20.22
N SER A 20 -6.60 -30.04 20.29
CA SER A 20 -6.31 -28.67 19.84
C SER A 20 -5.21 -28.00 20.65
N ALA A 21 -5.27 -28.10 21.98
CA ALA A 21 -4.23 -27.60 22.88
C ALA A 21 -2.87 -28.27 22.61
N LYS A 22 -2.84 -29.58 22.37
CA LYS A 22 -1.61 -30.31 21.99
C LYS A 22 -1.02 -29.81 20.67
N ARG A 23 -1.83 -29.42 19.68
CA ARG A 23 -1.32 -28.84 18.41
C ARG A 23 -0.64 -27.49 18.65
N LEU A 24 -1.26 -26.61 19.44
CA LEU A 24 -0.68 -25.33 19.79
C LEU A 24 0.59 -25.48 20.63
N ALA A 25 0.59 -26.40 21.61
CA ALA A 25 1.78 -26.70 22.41
C ALA A 25 2.93 -27.25 21.55
N ARG A 26 2.65 -28.15 20.60
CA ARG A 26 3.65 -28.63 19.64
C ARG A 26 4.20 -27.50 18.77
N LEU A 27 3.36 -26.57 18.33
CA LEU A 27 3.81 -25.40 17.58
C LEU A 27 4.73 -24.52 18.44
N ALA A 28 4.34 -24.24 19.68
CA ALA A 28 5.14 -23.44 20.61
C ALA A 28 6.52 -24.07 20.88
N ILE A 29 6.55 -25.38 21.15
CA ILE A 29 7.81 -26.12 21.34
C ILE A 29 8.67 -26.10 20.09
N ARG A 30 8.09 -26.24 18.89
CA ARG A 30 8.85 -26.14 17.62
C ARG A 30 9.47 -24.77 17.39
N GLN A 31 8.87 -23.71 17.96
CA GLN A 31 9.35 -22.34 17.87
C GLN A 31 10.29 -21.96 19.03
N GLU A 32 10.46 -22.85 20.01
CA GLU A 32 11.35 -22.62 21.15
C GLU A 32 12.79 -22.47 20.67
N GLY A 33 13.46 -21.39 21.10
CA GLY A 33 14.82 -21.09 20.69
C GLY A 33 14.97 -20.51 19.27
N VAL A 34 13.92 -20.50 18.43
CA VAL A 34 13.98 -19.96 17.06
C VAL A 34 14.37 -18.49 17.04
N LEU A 35 13.94 -17.72 18.05
CA LEU A 35 14.24 -16.30 18.17
C LEU A 35 15.53 -16.03 18.96
N THR A 36 16.13 -17.05 19.58
CA THR A 36 17.35 -16.89 20.39
C THR A 36 18.53 -16.63 19.47
N GLY A 37 19.19 -15.48 19.66
CA GLY A 37 20.34 -15.08 18.83
C GLY A 37 19.95 -14.59 17.43
N VAL A 38 18.66 -14.42 17.14
CA VAL A 38 18.22 -13.77 15.90
C VAL A 38 18.57 -12.28 15.98
N PRO A 39 19.41 -11.75 15.08
CA PRO A 39 19.74 -10.34 15.07
C PRO A 39 18.51 -9.51 14.72
N SER A 40 18.46 -8.27 15.20
CA SER A 40 17.44 -7.31 14.78
C SER A 40 17.43 -7.17 13.25
N ALA A 41 16.24 -6.99 12.67
CA ALA A 41 16.11 -6.80 11.24
C ALA A 41 16.98 -5.64 10.75
N ASN A 42 17.74 -5.86 9.67
CA ASN A 42 18.44 -4.79 8.98
C ASN A 42 17.43 -4.01 8.13
N LEU A 43 16.95 -2.89 8.67
CA LEU A 43 15.88 -2.10 8.06
C LEU A 43 16.29 -1.48 6.72
N GLU A 44 17.55 -1.11 6.54
CA GLU A 44 18.06 -0.58 5.27
C GLU A 44 18.00 -1.66 4.18
N ARG A 45 18.43 -2.88 4.50
CA ARG A 45 18.34 -4.01 3.59
C ARG A 45 16.88 -4.37 3.28
N CYS A 46 16.00 -4.36 4.28
CA CYS A 46 14.57 -4.58 4.05
C CYS A 46 13.98 -3.51 3.12
N HIS A 47 14.33 -2.23 3.31
CA HIS A 47 13.88 -1.15 2.44
C HIS A 47 14.40 -1.30 1.01
N ALA A 48 15.67 -1.68 0.83
CA ALA A 48 16.24 -1.93 -0.50
C ALA A 48 15.53 -3.08 -1.23
N VAL A 49 15.17 -4.15 -0.53
CA VAL A 49 14.38 -5.27 -1.09
C VAL A 49 12.98 -4.80 -1.46
N ALA A 50 12.31 -4.02 -0.60
CA ALA A 50 10.99 -3.46 -0.88
C ALA A 50 11.02 -2.53 -2.11
N LEU A 51 12.03 -1.68 -2.24
CA LEU A 51 12.22 -0.81 -3.41
C LEU A 51 12.44 -1.62 -4.69
N LYS A 52 13.23 -2.70 -4.63
CA LYS A 52 13.42 -3.60 -5.76
C LYS A 52 12.09 -4.26 -6.17
N ALA A 53 11.35 -4.81 -5.22
CA ALA A 53 10.06 -5.42 -5.48
C ALA A 53 9.05 -4.41 -6.08
N ALA A 54 9.01 -3.17 -5.56
CA ALA A 54 8.17 -2.11 -6.11
C ALA A 54 8.53 -1.77 -7.56
N ARG A 55 9.83 -1.68 -7.89
CA ARG A 55 10.29 -1.43 -9.27
C ARG A 55 9.93 -2.55 -10.22
N GLU A 56 10.10 -3.81 -9.79
CA GLU A 56 9.81 -4.99 -10.60
C GLU A 56 8.31 -5.31 -10.68
N GLY A 57 7.49 -4.77 -9.77
CA GLY A 57 6.04 -4.92 -9.77
C GLY A 57 5.27 -3.96 -10.69
N MET A 58 5.94 -2.96 -11.28
CA MET A 58 5.30 -2.02 -12.21
C MET A 58 5.03 -2.67 -13.57
N VAL A 59 3.81 -2.49 -14.10
CA VAL A 59 3.42 -3.02 -15.42
C VAL A 59 3.18 -1.87 -16.39
N LEU A 60 3.97 -1.81 -17.47
CA LEU A 60 3.77 -0.85 -18.56
C LEU A 60 2.66 -1.34 -19.50
N LEU A 61 1.46 -0.78 -19.37
CA LEU A 61 0.29 -1.19 -20.17
C LEU A 61 0.33 -0.67 -21.61
N SER A 62 0.83 0.55 -21.82
CA SER A 62 0.88 1.20 -23.14
C SER A 62 2.00 2.23 -23.19
N ASN A 63 2.69 2.32 -24.32
CA ASN A 63 3.69 3.36 -24.58
C ASN A 63 3.69 3.76 -26.06
N LYS A 64 3.25 4.99 -26.36
CA LYS A 64 3.28 5.57 -27.71
C LYS A 64 4.57 6.38 -27.94
N ALA A 65 5.72 5.77 -27.65
CA ALA A 65 7.06 6.40 -27.70
C ALA A 65 7.23 7.65 -26.81
N VAL A 66 6.46 7.75 -25.73
CA VAL A 66 6.58 8.84 -24.73
C VAL A 66 7.61 8.48 -23.65
N LEU A 67 7.64 7.21 -23.24
CA LEU A 67 8.58 6.71 -22.25
C LEU A 67 9.81 6.05 -22.92
N PRO A 68 11.02 6.17 -22.32
CA PRO A 68 11.31 6.89 -21.07
C PRO A 68 11.34 8.41 -21.25
N LEU A 69 10.95 9.15 -20.20
CA LEU A 69 11.07 10.61 -20.17
C LEU A 69 12.54 11.02 -20.24
N LYS A 70 12.83 12.13 -20.92
CA LYS A 70 14.19 12.66 -21.03
C LYS A 70 14.46 13.65 -19.90
N PRO A 71 15.70 13.74 -19.40
CA PRO A 71 16.07 14.76 -18.41
C PRO A 71 15.84 16.21 -18.84
N THR A 72 15.71 16.45 -20.15
CA THR A 72 15.48 17.78 -20.74
C THR A 72 14.01 18.13 -20.88
N ASP A 73 13.09 17.18 -20.68
CA ASP A 73 11.66 17.44 -20.86
C ASP A 73 11.15 18.34 -19.74
N LYS A 74 10.29 19.31 -20.07
CA LYS A 74 9.51 20.03 -19.06
C LYS A 74 8.35 19.15 -18.64
N ILE A 75 8.33 18.73 -17.38
CA ILE A 75 7.38 17.75 -16.89
C ILE A 75 6.46 18.39 -15.85
N ALA A 76 5.15 18.31 -16.05
CA ALA A 76 4.15 18.61 -15.04
C ALA A 76 3.80 17.36 -14.23
N LEU A 77 3.68 17.51 -12.91
CA LEU A 77 3.21 16.46 -12.01
C LEU A 77 1.77 16.74 -11.58
N ILE A 78 0.84 15.85 -11.92
CA ILE A 78 -0.58 16.05 -11.66
C ILE A 78 -1.14 14.87 -10.87
N GLY A 79 -1.87 15.14 -9.80
CA GLY A 79 -2.61 14.13 -9.03
C GLY A 79 -2.28 14.13 -7.54
N HIS A 80 -3.32 14.09 -6.69
CA HIS A 80 -3.18 14.06 -5.23
C HIS A 80 -2.24 12.94 -4.76
N MET A 81 -2.35 11.76 -5.38
CA MET A 81 -1.52 10.60 -5.04
C MET A 81 -0.03 10.77 -5.34
N ALA A 82 0.37 11.81 -6.07
CA ALA A 82 1.78 12.15 -6.21
C ALA A 82 2.38 12.70 -4.90
N ALA A 83 1.55 13.30 -4.05
CA ALA A 83 1.90 13.87 -2.75
C ALA A 83 1.44 13.02 -1.55
N ASP A 84 0.31 12.30 -1.66
CA ASP A 84 -0.16 11.32 -0.65
C ASP A 84 -0.40 9.96 -1.35
N PRO A 85 0.65 9.15 -1.57
CA PRO A 85 0.55 7.94 -2.39
C PRO A 85 -0.23 6.84 -1.68
N ARG A 86 -1.05 6.13 -2.46
CA ARG A 86 -1.57 4.81 -2.06
C ARG A 86 -0.59 3.72 -2.47
N TYR A 87 -0.03 3.03 -1.49
CA TYR A 87 0.98 1.98 -1.69
C TYR A 87 0.61 0.64 -1.03
N GLN A 88 -0.48 0.60 -0.27
CA GLN A 88 -1.02 -0.61 0.36
C GLN A 88 -2.55 -0.58 0.38
N GLY A 89 -3.15 -1.75 0.62
CA GLY A 89 -4.59 -1.89 0.80
C GLY A 89 -5.09 -1.19 2.07
N ALA A 90 -6.42 -1.14 2.20
CA ALA A 90 -7.09 -0.57 3.36
C ALA A 90 -7.34 -1.63 4.45
N GLY A 91 -7.94 -1.20 5.57
CA GLY A 91 -8.46 -2.10 6.61
C GLY A 91 -7.42 -2.61 7.60
N SER A 92 -7.70 -3.77 8.20
CA SER A 92 -6.94 -4.35 9.32
C SER A 92 -5.51 -4.76 8.96
N SER A 93 -5.19 -4.83 7.66
CA SER A 93 -3.87 -5.18 7.14
C SER A 93 -2.91 -3.98 7.03
N HIS A 94 -3.29 -2.81 7.53
CA HIS A 94 -2.45 -1.62 7.47
C HIS A 94 -1.12 -1.81 8.22
N VAL A 95 -0.01 -1.58 7.52
CA VAL A 95 1.33 -1.62 8.09
C VAL A 95 1.87 -0.20 8.25
N ASN A 96 2.35 0.13 9.46
CA ASN A 96 3.04 1.40 9.71
C ASN A 96 4.44 1.36 9.06
N CYS A 97 4.56 1.93 7.87
CA CYS A 97 5.84 2.04 7.17
C CYS A 97 6.73 3.11 7.80
N ARG A 98 8.03 2.81 7.93
CA ARG A 98 9.03 3.72 8.52
C ARG A 98 9.36 4.92 7.60
N GLY A 99 9.01 4.84 6.32
CA GLY A 99 9.19 5.92 5.35
C GLY A 99 8.60 5.52 4.00
N VAL A 100 7.88 6.45 3.40
CA VAL A 100 7.29 6.31 2.06
C VAL A 100 7.66 7.57 1.31
N SER A 101 8.52 7.43 0.30
CA SER A 101 8.85 8.56 -0.58
C SER A 101 7.68 8.85 -1.50
N THR A 102 7.37 10.12 -1.68
CA THR A 102 6.34 10.58 -2.62
C THR A 102 6.99 11.04 -3.91
N LEU A 103 6.29 10.94 -5.05
CA LEU A 103 6.84 11.39 -6.32
C LEU A 103 7.08 12.92 -6.30
N ARG A 104 6.24 13.65 -5.57
CA ARG A 104 6.39 15.09 -5.37
C ARG A 104 7.65 15.46 -4.58
N GLU A 105 8.03 14.66 -3.59
CA GLU A 105 9.29 14.86 -2.84
C GLU A 105 10.52 14.50 -3.66
N LEU A 106 10.42 13.45 -4.49
CA LEU A 106 11.52 12.99 -5.34
C LEU A 106 11.77 13.93 -6.53
N GLU A 107 10.72 14.55 -7.05
CA GLU A 107 10.76 15.47 -8.20
C GLU A 107 10.27 16.88 -7.80
N PRO A 108 10.95 17.58 -6.86
CA PRO A 108 10.47 18.84 -6.29
C PRO A 108 10.44 20.00 -7.28
N ASN A 109 11.10 19.86 -8.43
CA ASN A 109 11.22 20.90 -9.46
C ASN A 109 10.13 20.81 -10.53
N TRP A 110 9.33 19.74 -10.56
CA TRP A 110 8.24 19.60 -11.52
C TRP A 110 7.05 20.45 -11.05
N PRO A 111 6.50 21.36 -11.89
CA PRO A 111 5.27 22.07 -11.56
C PRO A 111 4.17 21.10 -11.15
N TYR A 112 3.60 21.31 -9.96
CA TYR A 112 2.65 20.38 -9.35
C TYR A 112 1.24 20.97 -9.26
N ALA A 113 0.24 20.14 -9.55
CA ALA A 113 -1.16 20.41 -9.24
C ALA A 113 -1.86 19.14 -8.72
N ALA A 114 -2.68 19.26 -7.68
CA ALA A 114 -3.39 18.11 -7.11
C ALA A 114 -4.43 17.52 -8.06
N GLY A 115 -5.21 18.36 -8.78
CA GLY A 115 -6.21 17.94 -9.76
C GLY A 115 -7.47 17.26 -9.18
N TYR A 116 -7.36 16.61 -8.03
CA TYR A 116 -8.44 15.98 -7.27
C TYR A 116 -8.04 15.92 -5.78
N GLU A 117 -9.00 15.60 -4.91
CA GLU A 117 -8.84 15.44 -3.47
C GLU A 117 -8.62 13.98 -3.06
N LYS A 118 -8.27 13.73 -1.80
CA LYS A 118 -7.98 12.38 -1.29
C LYS A 118 -9.11 11.36 -1.51
N ASP A 119 -10.36 11.81 -1.44
CA ASP A 119 -11.56 11.00 -1.65
C ASP A 119 -11.93 10.81 -3.13
N GLY A 120 -11.13 11.38 -4.04
CA GLY A 120 -11.35 11.35 -5.49
C GLY A 120 -12.27 12.46 -6.01
N SER A 121 -12.82 13.31 -5.13
CA SER A 121 -13.61 14.48 -5.55
C SER A 121 -12.74 15.53 -6.23
N THR A 122 -13.34 16.39 -7.05
CA THR A 122 -12.63 17.49 -7.72
C THR A 122 -13.57 18.69 -7.92
N ASN A 123 -13.00 19.83 -8.31
CA ASN A 123 -13.73 21.05 -8.62
C ASN A 123 -13.05 21.81 -9.77
N ASP A 124 -13.71 22.83 -10.30
CA ASP A 124 -13.23 23.59 -11.45
C ASP A 124 -11.87 24.27 -11.19
N GLU A 125 -11.58 24.67 -9.96
CA GLU A 125 -10.31 25.31 -9.59
C GLU A 125 -9.14 24.31 -9.64
N LEU A 126 -9.33 23.12 -9.08
CA LEU A 126 -8.35 22.03 -9.12
C LEU A 126 -8.08 21.58 -10.55
N ILE A 127 -9.13 21.48 -11.36
CA ILE A 127 -9.02 21.15 -12.79
C ILE A 127 -8.28 22.26 -13.52
N ALA A 128 -8.63 23.53 -13.30
CA ALA A 128 -7.97 24.67 -13.95
C ALA A 128 -6.47 24.73 -13.61
N ALA A 129 -6.08 24.47 -12.36
CA ALA A 129 -4.70 24.40 -11.94
C ALA A 129 -3.93 23.26 -12.63
N ALA A 130 -4.53 22.07 -12.71
CA ALA A 130 -3.95 20.92 -13.43
C ALA A 130 -3.76 21.21 -14.93
N VAL A 131 -4.77 21.82 -15.57
CA VAL A 131 -4.69 22.25 -16.97
C VAL A 131 -3.61 23.30 -17.17
N HIS A 132 -3.47 24.24 -16.23
CA HIS A 132 -2.46 25.29 -16.30
C HIS A 132 -1.03 24.71 -16.31
N VAL A 133 -0.69 23.84 -15.35
CA VAL A 133 0.67 23.26 -15.29
C VAL A 133 0.95 22.34 -16.48
N ALA A 134 -0.05 21.62 -16.98
CA ALA A 134 0.07 20.78 -18.17
C ALA A 134 0.39 21.61 -19.42
N LYS A 135 -0.28 22.74 -19.62
CA LYS A 135 -0.06 23.63 -20.79
C LYS A 135 1.32 24.26 -20.84
N LEU A 136 2.01 24.35 -19.70
CA LEU A 136 3.35 24.93 -19.60
C LEU A 136 4.47 23.88 -19.72
N SER A 137 4.11 22.62 -19.93
CA SER A 137 5.02 21.48 -19.91
C SER A 137 4.97 20.72 -21.24
N ASP A 138 6.05 20.02 -21.57
CA ASP A 138 6.13 19.16 -22.76
C ASP A 138 5.41 17.82 -22.50
N VAL A 139 5.46 17.35 -21.26
CA VAL A 139 4.81 16.10 -20.81
C VAL A 139 4.09 16.33 -19.48
N ALA A 140 2.95 15.67 -19.30
CA ALA A 140 2.26 15.60 -18.02
C ALA A 140 2.32 14.16 -17.47
N VAL A 141 2.81 14.01 -16.24
CA VAL A 141 2.77 12.77 -15.46
C VAL A 141 1.57 12.83 -14.54
N MET A 142 0.56 12.00 -14.82
CA MET A 142 -0.65 11.90 -14.02
C MET A 142 -0.56 10.71 -13.06
N VAL A 143 -0.67 10.96 -11.76
CA VAL A 143 -0.74 9.93 -10.73
C VAL A 143 -2.20 9.78 -10.30
N ILE A 144 -2.83 8.69 -10.73
CA ILE A 144 -4.25 8.41 -10.53
C ILE A 144 -4.43 6.99 -10.00
N GLY A 145 -5.50 6.78 -9.25
CA GLY A 145 -5.84 5.50 -8.66
C GLY A 145 -7.15 5.56 -7.89
N LEU A 146 -7.48 4.47 -7.22
CA LEU A 146 -8.71 4.37 -6.43
C LEU A 146 -8.51 4.97 -5.03
N PRO A 147 -9.45 5.77 -4.50
CA PRO A 147 -9.45 6.15 -3.09
C PRO A 147 -9.64 4.94 -2.15
N GLU A 148 -9.30 5.09 -0.88
CA GLU A 148 -9.41 4.02 0.14
C GLU A 148 -10.83 3.45 0.26
N ALA A 149 -11.85 4.30 0.13
CA ALA A 149 -13.25 3.91 0.21
C ALA A 149 -13.67 2.84 -0.82
N TYR A 150 -12.92 2.71 -1.92
CA TYR A 150 -13.20 1.74 -2.99
C TYR A 150 -12.53 0.37 -2.76
N GLU A 151 -11.70 0.22 -1.73
CA GLU A 151 -10.96 -1.02 -1.41
C GLU A 151 -11.19 -1.47 0.04
N SER A 152 -12.42 -1.30 0.52
CA SER A 152 -12.82 -1.65 1.88
C SER A 152 -12.72 -3.16 2.14
N GLU A 153 -12.15 -3.53 3.28
CA GLU A 153 -12.04 -4.93 3.72
C GLU A 153 -13.43 -5.57 3.86
N GLY A 154 -13.66 -6.68 3.17
CA GLY A 154 -14.89 -7.45 3.24
C GLY A 154 -16.04 -6.96 2.34
N PHE A 155 -15.76 -6.04 1.41
CA PHE A 155 -16.73 -5.57 0.43
C PHE A 155 -16.18 -5.72 -0.99
N ASP A 156 -16.97 -6.34 -1.86
CA ASP A 156 -16.71 -6.30 -3.30
C ASP A 156 -17.06 -4.93 -3.87
N ARG A 157 -16.35 -4.53 -4.92
CA ARG A 157 -16.69 -3.34 -5.69
C ARG A 157 -17.95 -3.61 -6.51
N ASN A 158 -18.79 -2.59 -6.63
CA ASN A 158 -20.00 -2.66 -7.43
C ASN A 158 -19.74 -2.41 -8.93
N ASP A 159 -18.49 -2.12 -9.31
CA ASP A 159 -18.01 -1.86 -10.66
C ASP A 159 -16.54 -2.25 -10.92
#